data_AF-A0A527GJW9-F1
#
_entry.id   AF-A0A527GJW9-F1
#
_cell.length_a   1.000
_cell.length_b   1.000
_cell.length_c   1.000
_cell.angle_alpha   90.00
_cell.angle_beta   90.00
_cell.angle_gamma   90.00
#
_symmetry.space_group_name_H-M   'P 1'
#
loop_
_entity.id
_entity.type
_entity.pdbx_description
1 polymer ?
#
loop_
_entity_poly.entity_id
_entity_poly.type
_entity_poly.pdbx_seq_one_letter_code
_entity_poly.pdbx_strand_id
1 'polypeptide(L)' 'RDESTRKGFGTVVLQRVAPQSLNGLAVLDRSPGHLKWSLTAPLDSIIVPQLGADLPETEPS' A
#
# COMPACT_ATOMS: atom_id res chain seq x y z
N ARG A 1 -8.22 7.26 -26.40
CA ARG A 1 -8.49 5.87 -25.96
C ARG A 1 -8.95 5.97 -24.52
N ASP A 2 -10.18 5.56 -24.25
CA ASP A 2 -10.96 5.85 -23.04
C ASP A 2 -10.21 5.54 -21.73
N GLU A 3 -9.88 6.56 -20.92
CA GLU A 3 -9.21 6.37 -19.61
C GLU A 3 -10.16 5.76 -18.56
N SER A 4 -11.48 5.77 -18.84
CA SER A 4 -12.52 5.31 -17.94
C SER A 4 -12.61 3.78 -17.82
N THR A 5 -12.12 3.04 -18.81
CA THR A 5 -12.27 1.57 -18.90
C THR A 5 -11.26 0.78 -18.06
N ARG A 6 -10.25 1.41 -17.45
CA ARG A 6 -9.21 0.73 -16.64
C ARG A 6 -9.39 0.89 -15.13
N LYS A 7 -10.60 1.20 -14.66
CA LYS A 7 -11.00 1.21 -13.23
C LYS A 7 -11.32 -0.19 -12.70
N GLY A 8 -10.46 -1.16 -12.95
CA GLY A 8 -10.56 -2.48 -12.31
C GLY A 8 -10.24 -2.40 -10.81
N PHE A 9 -10.57 -3.46 -10.07
CA PHE A 9 -10.31 -3.58 -8.63
C PHE A 9 -8.88 -3.15 -8.25
N GLY A 10 -7.85 -3.63 -8.97
CA GLY A 10 -6.47 -3.26 -8.69
C GLY A 10 -6.19 -1.76 -8.79
N THR A 11 -6.82 -1.05 -9.74
CA THR A 11 -6.69 0.41 -9.84
C THR A 11 -7.35 1.10 -8.64
N VAL A 12 -8.49 0.60 -8.17
CA VAL A 12 -9.17 1.13 -6.97
C VAL A 12 -8.31 0.91 -5.73
N VAL A 13 -7.70 -0.26 -5.59
CA VAL A 13 -6.80 -0.55 -4.47
C VAL A 13 -5.63 0.41 -4.45
N LEU A 14 -4.93 0.58 -5.58
CA LEU A 14 -3.75 1.44 -5.70
C LEU A 14 -4.08 2.93 -5.52
N GLN A 15 -5.19 3.42 -6.08
CA GLN A 15 -5.51 4.84 -6.04
C GLN A 15 -6.28 5.27 -4.79
N ARG A 16 -6.94 4.33 -4.09
CA ARG A 16 -7.87 4.66 -3.01
C ARG A 16 -7.67 3.84 -1.76
N VAL A 17 -7.78 2.52 -1.83
CA VAL A 17 -7.82 1.69 -0.62
C VAL A 17 -6.50 1.76 0.15
N ALA A 18 -5.38 1.52 -0.52
CA ALA A 18 -4.05 1.57 0.10
C ALA A 18 -3.71 2.93 0.74
N PRO A 19 -3.85 4.08 0.05
CA PRO A 19 -3.59 5.38 0.68
C PRO A 19 -4.58 5.69 1.82
N GLN A 20 -5.86 5.35 1.70
CA GLN A 20 -6.84 5.60 2.75
C GLN A 20 -6.53 4.84 4.03
N SER A 21 -6.12 3.57 3.93
CA SER A 21 -5.77 2.76 5.10
C SER A 21 -4.57 3.30 5.89
N LEU A 22 -3.74 4.13 5.26
CA LEU A 22 -2.50 4.66 5.85
C LEU A 22 -2.56 6.18 6.09
N ASN A 23 -3.73 6.79 5.93
CA ASN A 23 -3.89 8.25 5.96
C ASN A 23 -2.87 8.97 5.03
N GLY A 24 -2.67 8.39 3.85
CA GLY A 24 -1.64 8.78 2.88
C GLY A 24 -2.21 9.24 1.54
N LEU A 25 -1.29 9.53 0.61
CA LEU A 25 -1.57 9.98 -0.75
C LEU A 25 -0.88 9.06 -1.75
N ALA A 26 -1.60 8.70 -2.82
CA ALA A 26 -1.06 7.87 -3.89
C ALA A 26 -1.07 8.61 -5.23
N VAL A 27 0.00 8.45 -5.99
CA VAL A 27 0.15 8.94 -7.36
C VAL A 27 0.36 7.75 -8.28
N LEU A 28 -0.39 7.70 -9.38
CA LEU A 28 -0.29 6.67 -10.39
C LEU A 28 -0.01 7.29 -11.75
N ASP A 29 1.23 7.15 -12.22
CA ASP A 29 1.67 7.60 -13.53
C ASP A 29 1.79 6.41 -14.50
N ARG A 30 1.27 6.59 -15.71
CA ARG A 30 1.23 5.56 -16.75
C ARG A 30 1.92 6.08 -17.98
N SER A 31 3.04 5.44 -18.32
CA SER A 31 3.77 5.68 -19.57
C SER A 31 3.70 4.43 -20.45
N PRO A 32 4.02 4.53 -21.75
CA PRO A 32 4.05 3.35 -22.62
C PRO A 32 4.99 2.27 -22.05
N GLY A 33 4.46 1.08 -21.82
CA GLY A 33 5.22 -0.08 -21.31
C GLY A 33 5.46 -0.11 -19.79
N HIS A 34 5.20 0.97 -19.06
CA HIS A 34 5.53 1.06 -17.63
C HIS A 34 4.42 1.72 -16.82
N LEU A 35 4.37 1.37 -15.54
CA LEU A 35 3.45 1.94 -14.57
C LEU A 35 4.25 2.30 -13.32
N LYS A 36 4.23 3.57 -12.96
CA LYS A 36 4.87 4.07 -11.75
C LYS A 36 3.78 4.42 -10.75
N TRP A 37 3.79 3.73 -9.61
CA TRP A 37 2.93 4.04 -8.49
C TRP A 37 3.78 4.50 -7.31
N SER A 38 3.34 5.51 -6.60
CA SER A 38 4.03 6.06 -5.44
C SER A 38 3.01 6.37 -4.35
N LEU A 39 3.31 5.98 -3.12
CA LEU A 39 2.49 6.21 -1.93
C LEU A 39 3.33 6.93 -0.89
N THR A 40 2.79 8.02 -0.36
CA THR A 40 3.37 8.77 0.75
C THR A 40 2.39 8.69 1.92
N ALA A 41 2.87 8.28 3.08
CA ALA A 41 2.07 8.18 4.29
C ALA A 41 2.90 8.60 5.52
N PRO A 42 2.25 9.08 6.59
CA PRO A 42 2.89 9.25 7.89
C PRO A 42 3.49 7.94 8.42
N LEU A 43 4.64 8.01 9.12
CA LEU A 43 5.35 6.82 9.60
C LEU A 43 4.58 6.05 10.68
N ASP A 44 3.87 6.78 11.54
CA ASP A 44 2.99 6.28 12.60
C ASP A 44 1.80 5.48 12.06
N SER A 45 1.35 5.75 10.83
CA SER A 45 0.32 4.96 10.15
C SER A 45 0.84 3.61 9.63
N ILE A 46 2.15 3.40 9.56
CA ILE A 46 2.74 2.17 9.04
C ILE A 46 2.84 1.16 10.19
N ILE A 47 1.82 0.30 10.30
CA ILE A 47 1.88 -0.84 11.20
C ILE A 47 2.89 -1.83 10.61
N VAL A 48 4.13 -1.78 11.09
CA VAL A 48 5.13 -2.81 10.84
C VAL A 48 4.82 -3.96 11.80
N PRO A 49 4.36 -5.14 11.34
CA PRO A 49 4.48 -6.33 12.16
C PRO A 49 5.97 -6.48 12.43
N GLN A 50 6.40 -6.30 13.67
CA GLN A 50 7.77 -6.57 14.05
C GLN A 50 7.98 -8.05 13.75
N LEU A 51 8.73 -8.36 12.69
CA LEU A 51 9.05 -9.73 12.31
C LEU A 51 9.85 -10.35 13.47
N GLY A 52 9.16 -11.08 14.35
CA GLY A 52 9.73 -11.68 15.56
C GLY A 52 9.02 -11.33 16.88
N ALA A 53 8.04 -10.41 16.91
CA ALA A 53 7.32 -10.07 18.15
C ALA A 53 6.30 -11.13 18.62
N ASP A 54 6.00 -12.11 17.78
CA ASP A 54 5.10 -13.24 18.12
C ASP A 54 5.85 -14.54 18.45
N LEU A 55 7.17 -14.51 18.65
CA LEU A 55 7.84 -15.65 19.27
C LEU A 55 7.51 -15.61 20.77
N PRO A 56 6.73 -16.57 21.31
CA PRO A 56 6.54 -16.64 22.75
C PRO A 56 7.92 -16.75 23.38
N GLU A 57 8.24 -15.85 24.32
CA GLU A 57 9.39 -16.01 25.20
C GLU A 57 9.26 -17.40 25.83
N THR A 58 10.04 -18.35 25.34
CA THR A 58 10.24 -19.63 26.02
C THR A 58 10.91 -19.29 27.34
N GLU A 59 10.13 -19.16 28.42
CA GLU A 59 10.65 -19.18 29.78
C GLU A 59 11.41 -20.51 29.96
N PRO A 60 12.72 -20.50 30.25
CA PRO A 60 13.40 -21.70 30.69
C PRO A 60 13.10 -21.90 32.18
N SER A 61 12.35 -22.95 32.48
CA SER A 61 12.21 -23.54 33.83
C SER A 61 13.50 -24.21 34.30
#